data_AF-A0A349FEH3-F1
#
_entry.id   AF-A0A349FEH3-F1
#
_cell.length_a   1.000
_cell.length_b   1.000
_cell.length_c   1.000
_cell.angle_alpha   90.00
_cell.angle_beta   90.00
_cell.angle_gamma   90.00
#
_symmetry.space_group_name_H-M   'P 1'
#
loop_
_entity.id
_entity.type
_entity.pdbx_description
1 polymer ?
#
loop_
_entity_poly.entity_id
_entity_poly.type
_entity_poly.pdbx_seq_one_letter_code
_entity_poly.pdbx_strand_id
1 'polypeptide(L)'
;MINQTVLKQAAEAANIADSYISAWGDEAKVEQESILHLLASLGYNIDSDEALLASAEKKAKRDVLAPVFVLRDGQPNEIALNIGASIRESDFNWSIQTEQGETISGLVTGNIARDERQEGGALVVSLPSDLPWGYHQLSIERKRRKTPYTAGLIVTPQTCFKQPAMEQGKKMWGPSIQLYTLKSSHNWGMGDFGDLKQLVAEIASRGGDFVGLNPIHSLFPANPEAASPYSPSSRRWLNILYIDVSSVPEFALSAKAQQIVGSGEFQQRLQSARDAHWVNYSEVAALKLSVLPLLFQEFKIRHLDTDSERAQQFLKFVDQGGESLLHQAAFDALHAQLHQQDSTIWGWPVFPEEYRQFSNQAVQQFIAQQRNQVHLYMYLQWIADCQVHEAQVLAESKGMSLGLYRDLAVGVADSGAETWADEGNLVQDVSIGAPPDILGPLGQNWGLPPLNPETLQATGYDAYIKLLRANMQHCGALRIDHVLGLLRLWWIPKG
;
A
#
# COMPACT_ATOMS: atom_id res chain seq x y z
N MET A 1 28.39 -10.15 -25.14
CA MET A 1 28.76 -9.44 -23.90
C MET A 1 28.52 -7.97 -24.15
N ILE A 2 27.75 -7.32 -23.28
CA ILE A 2 27.42 -5.89 -23.39
C ILE A 2 28.67 -5.06 -23.03
N ASN A 3 28.96 -4.01 -23.81
CA ASN A 3 30.07 -3.11 -23.54
C ASN A 3 29.80 -2.29 -22.26
N GLN A 4 30.82 -2.10 -21.42
CA GLN A 4 30.69 -1.36 -20.17
C GLN A 4 30.20 0.09 -20.34
N THR A 5 30.59 0.74 -21.44
CA THR A 5 30.14 2.11 -21.74
C THR A 5 28.65 2.14 -22.06
N VAL A 6 28.18 1.15 -22.84
CA VAL A 6 26.77 0.99 -23.20
C VAL A 6 25.93 0.66 -21.98
N LEU A 7 26.42 -0.25 -21.13
CA LEU A 7 25.77 -0.61 -19.87
C LEU A 7 25.60 0.62 -18.96
N LYS A 8 26.64 1.45 -18.83
CA LYS A 8 26.61 2.66 -18.02
C LYS A 8 25.58 3.67 -18.54
N GLN A 9 25.54 3.89 -19.85
CA GLN A 9 24.55 4.79 -20.47
C GLN A 9 23.11 4.31 -20.22
N ALA A 10 22.85 3.01 -20.36
CA ALA A 10 21.53 2.44 -20.09
C ALA A 10 21.17 2.50 -18.60
N ALA A 11 22.11 2.22 -17.70
CA ALA A 11 21.91 2.31 -16.26
C ALA A 11 21.59 3.74 -15.81
N GLU A 12 22.34 4.73 -16.31
CA GLU A 12 22.07 6.15 -16.07
C GLU A 12 20.67 6.56 -16.56
N ALA A 13 20.27 6.11 -17.75
CA ALA A 13 18.92 6.37 -18.28
C ALA A 13 17.81 5.73 -17.42
N ALA A 14 18.08 4.58 -16.82
CA ALA A 14 17.18 3.87 -15.91
C ALA A 14 17.24 4.37 -14.45
N ASN A 15 18.10 5.34 -14.13
CA ASN A 15 18.41 5.77 -12.76
C ASN A 15 18.93 4.63 -11.85
N ILE A 16 19.67 3.68 -12.42
CA ILE A 16 20.36 2.62 -11.68
C ILE A 16 21.79 3.08 -11.41
N ALA A 17 22.18 3.14 -10.14
CA ALA A 17 23.55 3.49 -9.75
C ALA A 17 24.51 2.33 -10.07
N ASP A 18 25.64 2.64 -10.72
CA ASP A 18 26.73 1.69 -11.00
C ASP A 18 27.73 1.54 -9.83
N SER A 19 27.55 2.36 -8.80
CA SER A 19 28.43 2.48 -7.63
C SER A 19 27.69 3.11 -6.44
N TYR A 20 28.18 2.89 -5.24
CA TYR A 20 27.65 3.47 -4.01
C TYR A 20 28.75 3.65 -2.95
N ILE A 21 28.49 4.50 -1.96
CA ILE A 21 29.37 4.62 -0.78
C ILE A 21 28.96 3.56 0.23
N SER A 22 29.88 2.65 0.54
CA SER A 22 29.68 1.59 1.52
C SER A 22 29.56 2.13 2.94
N ALA A 23 29.11 1.30 3.88
CA ALA A 23 29.03 1.68 5.29
C ALA A 23 30.40 2.03 5.92
N TRP A 24 31.50 1.66 5.26
CA TRP A 24 32.87 1.98 5.67
C TRP A 24 33.41 3.29 5.05
N GLY A 25 32.64 3.95 4.19
CA GLY A 25 33.00 5.22 3.56
C GLY A 25 33.74 5.07 2.23
N ASP A 26 34.09 3.85 1.83
CA ASP A 26 34.72 3.56 0.55
C ASP A 26 33.69 3.42 -0.57
N GLU A 27 34.07 3.80 -1.79
CA GLU A 27 33.28 3.58 -3.00
C GLU A 27 33.28 2.08 -3.37
N ALA A 28 32.10 1.50 -3.51
CA ALA A 28 31.87 0.14 -3.96
C ALA A 28 31.18 0.16 -5.33
N LYS A 29 31.61 -0.73 -6.23
CA LYS A 29 31.00 -0.89 -7.57
C LYS A 29 29.93 -1.97 -7.54
N VAL A 30 28.89 -1.77 -8.34
CA VAL A 30 27.85 -2.77 -8.58
C VAL A 30 28.31 -3.70 -9.71
N GLU A 31 28.05 -5.00 -9.56
CA GLU A 31 28.41 -5.98 -10.59
C GLU A 31 27.59 -5.77 -11.87
N GLN A 32 28.24 -5.96 -13.03
CA GLN A 32 27.61 -5.72 -14.34
C GLN A 32 26.39 -6.61 -14.55
N GLU A 33 26.45 -7.87 -14.09
CA GLU A 33 25.35 -8.82 -14.19
C GLU A 33 24.12 -8.37 -13.40
N SER A 34 24.33 -7.79 -12.20
CA SER A 34 23.23 -7.21 -11.43
C SER A 34 22.58 -6.06 -12.18
N ILE A 35 23.37 -5.14 -12.74
CA ILE A 35 22.83 -4.00 -13.51
C ILE A 35 22.02 -4.49 -14.73
N LEU A 36 22.54 -5.48 -15.47
CA LEU A 36 21.84 -6.07 -16.62
C LEU A 36 20.52 -6.74 -16.20
N HIS A 37 20.51 -7.46 -15.09
CA HIS A 37 19.29 -8.06 -14.57
C HIS A 37 18.25 -6.98 -14.24
N LEU A 38 18.63 -5.95 -13.48
CA LEU A 38 17.72 -4.86 -13.10
C LEU A 38 17.20 -4.11 -14.34
N LEU A 39 18.03 -3.89 -15.35
CA LEU A 39 17.60 -3.34 -16.64
C LEU A 39 16.56 -4.25 -17.32
N ALA A 40 16.80 -5.56 -17.37
CA ALA A 40 15.84 -6.50 -17.95
C ALA A 40 14.50 -6.51 -17.18
N SER A 41 14.54 -6.48 -15.85
CA SER A 41 13.34 -6.40 -14.99
C SER A 41 12.53 -5.11 -15.22
N LEU A 42 13.18 -4.02 -15.61
CA LEU A 42 12.54 -2.77 -16.03
C LEU A 42 12.12 -2.77 -17.51
N GLY A 43 12.32 -3.86 -18.24
CA GLY A 43 11.90 -4.02 -19.63
C GLY A 43 12.87 -3.45 -20.68
N TYR A 44 14.14 -3.27 -20.34
CA TYR A 44 15.19 -2.98 -21.32
C TYR A 44 15.60 -4.26 -22.05
N ASN A 45 15.95 -4.15 -23.34
CA ASN A 45 16.43 -5.31 -24.09
C ASN A 45 17.95 -5.47 -23.87
N ILE A 46 18.37 -6.58 -23.28
CA ILE A 46 19.78 -6.85 -22.94
C ILE A 46 20.48 -7.84 -23.90
N ASP A 47 19.87 -8.13 -25.06
CA ASP A 47 20.37 -9.15 -26.01
C ASP A 47 21.67 -8.71 -26.72
N SER A 48 21.82 -7.42 -27.00
CA SER A 48 23.01 -6.82 -27.62
C SER A 48 23.18 -5.35 -27.24
N ASP A 49 24.35 -4.78 -27.52
CA ASP A 49 24.62 -3.35 -27.29
C ASP A 49 23.63 -2.46 -28.06
N GLU A 50 23.37 -2.79 -29.33
CA GLU A 50 22.44 -2.05 -30.17
C GLU A 50 21.01 -2.14 -29.66
N ALA A 51 20.59 -3.33 -29.20
CA ALA A 51 19.25 -3.54 -28.66
C ALA A 51 19.03 -2.80 -27.34
N LEU A 52 20.06 -2.78 -26.47
CA LEU A 52 20.02 -2.06 -25.21
C LEU A 52 19.93 -0.55 -25.42
N LEU A 53 20.79 0.01 -26.27
CA LEU A 53 20.73 1.43 -26.62
C LEU A 53 19.39 1.80 -27.26
N ALA A 54 18.89 1.01 -28.21
CA ALA A 54 17.60 1.27 -28.85
C ALA A 54 16.43 1.25 -27.85
N SER A 55 16.45 0.33 -26.88
CA SER A 55 15.44 0.27 -25.82
C SER A 55 15.54 1.44 -24.83
N ALA A 56 16.77 1.87 -24.48
CA ALA A 56 17.01 3.02 -23.63
C ALA A 56 16.60 4.34 -24.32
N GLU A 57 16.94 4.53 -25.59
CA GLU A 57 16.50 5.68 -26.40
C GLU A 57 14.97 5.74 -26.52
N LYS A 58 14.32 4.59 -26.71
CA LYS A 58 12.86 4.50 -26.76
C LYS A 58 12.22 4.94 -25.45
N LYS A 59 12.76 4.53 -24.30
CA LYS A 59 12.27 4.92 -22.97
C LYS A 59 12.61 6.38 -22.61
N ALA A 60 13.75 6.89 -23.07
CA ALA A 60 14.15 8.28 -22.88
C ALA A 60 13.35 9.28 -23.74
N LYS A 61 12.61 8.79 -24.74
CA LYS A 61 11.81 9.64 -25.63
C LYS A 61 10.72 10.37 -24.83
N ARG A 62 10.80 11.70 -24.84
CA ARG A 62 9.82 12.57 -24.17
C ARG A 62 8.55 12.70 -25.00
N ASP A 63 7.42 12.35 -24.40
CA ASP A 63 6.11 12.70 -24.91
C ASP A 63 5.84 14.20 -24.77
N VAL A 64 4.85 14.71 -25.51
CA VAL A 64 4.45 16.13 -25.48
C VAL A 64 4.18 16.61 -24.05
N LEU A 65 3.57 15.75 -23.24
CA LEU A 65 3.40 15.93 -21.80
C LEU A 65 3.99 14.75 -21.05
N ALA A 66 4.55 15.01 -19.88
CA ALA A 66 4.74 13.96 -18.90
C ALA A 66 3.38 13.38 -18.47
N PRO A 67 3.29 12.09 -18.08
CA PRO A 67 2.04 11.49 -17.63
C PRO A 67 1.43 12.19 -16.40
N VAL A 68 2.29 12.77 -15.57
CA VAL A 68 1.89 13.48 -14.35
C VAL A 68 2.83 14.66 -14.06
N PHE A 69 2.29 15.75 -13.54
CA PHE A 69 3.03 16.87 -12.97
C PHE A 69 2.72 16.99 -11.48
N VAL A 70 3.76 17.18 -10.67
CA VAL A 70 3.60 17.44 -9.23
C VAL A 70 4.06 18.87 -8.96
N LEU A 71 3.11 19.73 -8.62
CA LEU A 71 3.32 21.11 -8.24
C LEU A 71 3.39 21.21 -6.71
N ARG A 72 4.31 22.01 -6.21
CA ARG A 72 4.50 22.20 -4.77
C ARG A 72 4.14 23.63 -4.41
N ASP A 73 3.32 23.77 -3.38
CA ASP A 73 2.95 25.07 -2.84
C ASP A 73 4.19 25.91 -2.50
N GLY A 74 4.12 27.20 -2.83
CA GLY A 74 5.25 28.14 -2.74
C GLY A 74 6.30 28.02 -3.85
N GLN A 75 6.10 27.17 -4.87
CA GLN A 75 6.92 27.12 -6.09
C GLN A 75 6.12 27.59 -7.32
N PRO A 76 6.78 28.02 -8.42
CA PRO A 76 6.10 28.32 -9.67
C PRO A 76 5.31 27.12 -10.20
N ASN A 77 4.03 27.32 -10.47
CA ASN A 77 3.18 26.32 -11.11
C ASN A 77 3.49 26.26 -12.60
N GLU A 78 4.38 25.37 -12.99
CA GLU A 78 4.88 25.30 -14.37
C GLU A 78 4.81 23.89 -14.93
N ILE A 79 4.48 23.80 -16.22
CA ILE A 79 4.48 22.54 -16.96
C ILE A 79 5.36 22.66 -18.19
N ALA A 80 6.00 21.55 -18.57
CA ALA A 80 6.83 21.46 -19.77
C ALA A 80 6.05 20.82 -20.92
N LEU A 81 6.03 21.49 -22.06
CA LEU A 81 5.52 20.96 -23.33
C LEU A 81 6.70 20.59 -24.24
N ASN A 82 6.93 19.29 -24.44
CA ASN A 82 7.98 18.80 -25.34
C ASN A 82 7.51 18.84 -26.80
N ILE A 83 7.53 20.04 -27.40
CA ILE A 83 7.14 20.27 -28.80
C ILE A 83 8.31 20.87 -29.58
N GLY A 84 8.40 20.55 -30.88
CA GLY A 84 9.47 21.08 -31.73
C GLY A 84 9.40 22.60 -31.90
N ALA A 85 10.55 23.24 -32.10
CA ALA A 85 10.68 24.69 -32.25
C ALA A 85 9.88 25.29 -33.43
N SER A 86 9.55 24.48 -34.44
CA SER A 86 8.74 24.90 -35.59
C SER A 86 7.23 24.93 -35.33
N ILE A 87 6.78 24.39 -34.19
CA ILE A 87 5.37 24.33 -33.81
C ILE A 87 4.98 25.65 -33.16
N ARG A 88 3.84 26.24 -33.56
CA ARG A 88 3.36 27.51 -33.00
C ARG A 88 2.63 27.29 -31.67
N GLU A 89 3.05 27.98 -30.63
CA GLU A 89 2.40 28.04 -29.32
C GLU A 89 0.92 28.50 -29.43
N SER A 90 0.59 29.34 -30.41
CA SER A 90 -0.78 29.80 -30.67
C SER A 90 -1.74 28.71 -31.13
N ASP A 91 -1.22 27.51 -31.39
CA ASP A 91 -2.03 26.34 -31.72
C ASP A 91 -2.53 25.60 -30.48
N PHE A 92 -2.11 26.00 -29.27
CA PHE A 92 -2.38 25.27 -28.04
C PHE A 92 -3.19 26.05 -27.01
N ASN A 93 -4.14 25.36 -26.41
CA ASN A 93 -4.90 25.79 -25.23
C ASN A 93 -4.68 24.78 -24.12
N TRP A 94 -4.76 25.22 -22.88
CA TRP A 94 -4.73 24.35 -21.71
C TRP A 94 -6.06 24.44 -20.96
N SER A 95 -6.45 23.34 -20.33
CA SER A 95 -7.54 23.29 -19.36
C SER A 95 -7.17 22.37 -18.19
N ILE A 96 -7.62 22.73 -17.00
CA ILE A 96 -7.45 21.97 -15.76
C ILE A 96 -8.85 21.69 -15.24
N GLN A 97 -9.18 20.42 -15.09
CA GLN A 97 -10.33 19.99 -14.29
C GLN A 97 -9.82 19.73 -12.87
N THR A 98 -10.25 20.56 -11.94
CA THR A 98 -9.89 20.44 -10.52
C THR A 98 -10.56 19.21 -9.90
N GLU A 99 -10.07 18.78 -8.74
CA GLU A 99 -10.63 17.63 -8.01
C GLU A 99 -12.09 17.90 -7.60
N GLN A 100 -12.40 19.17 -7.34
CA GLN A 100 -13.72 19.65 -6.94
C GLN A 100 -14.69 19.82 -8.13
N GLY A 101 -14.23 19.58 -9.36
CA GLY A 101 -15.05 19.61 -10.57
C GLY A 101 -15.09 20.95 -11.30
N GLU A 102 -14.39 21.98 -10.81
CA GLU A 102 -14.23 23.26 -11.51
C GLU A 102 -13.29 23.12 -12.71
N THR A 103 -13.55 23.87 -13.78
CA THR A 103 -12.69 23.91 -14.97
C THR A 103 -12.06 25.28 -15.13
N ILE A 104 -10.73 25.31 -15.20
CA ILE A 104 -9.94 26.51 -15.44
C ILE A 104 -9.23 26.34 -16.78
N SER A 105 -9.17 27.36 -17.62
CA SER A 105 -8.55 27.26 -18.94
C SER A 105 -7.85 28.53 -19.39
N GLY A 106 -6.95 28.39 -20.35
CA GLY A 106 -6.21 29.50 -20.92
C GLY A 106 -5.51 29.16 -22.24
N LEU A 107 -4.94 30.18 -22.86
CA LEU A 107 -4.12 30.05 -24.06
C LEU A 107 -2.66 29.82 -23.64
N VAL A 108 -1.94 28.91 -24.31
CA VAL A 108 -0.51 28.72 -24.03
C VAL A 108 0.29 30.00 -24.28
N THR A 109 -0.02 30.75 -25.34
CA THR A 109 0.63 32.03 -25.68
C THR A 109 0.61 33.08 -24.57
N GLY A 110 -0.44 33.06 -23.74
CA GLY A 110 -0.60 34.04 -22.65
C GLY A 110 0.20 33.70 -21.39
N ASN A 111 0.83 32.51 -21.36
CA ASN A 111 1.31 31.87 -20.16
C ASN A 111 2.72 31.29 -20.31
N ILE A 112 3.50 31.73 -21.31
CA ILE A 112 4.86 31.21 -21.53
C ILE A 112 5.80 31.75 -20.45
N ALA A 113 6.35 30.84 -19.64
CA ALA A 113 7.37 31.15 -18.64
C ALA A 113 8.77 31.23 -19.28
N ARG A 114 9.09 30.24 -20.13
CA ARG A 114 10.36 30.11 -20.85
C ARG A 114 10.17 29.24 -22.08
N ASP A 115 10.96 29.51 -23.12
CA ASP A 115 10.97 28.75 -24.37
C ASP A 115 12.39 28.30 -24.69
N GLU A 116 12.67 27.03 -24.41
CA GLU A 116 14.01 26.43 -24.56
C GLU A 116 14.11 25.58 -25.83
N ARG A 117 13.09 25.62 -26.71
CA ARG A 117 12.98 24.69 -27.85
C ARG A 117 14.11 24.81 -28.86
N GLN A 118 14.72 25.99 -28.97
CA GLN A 118 15.87 26.22 -29.87
C GLN A 118 17.15 25.51 -29.38
N GLU A 119 17.23 25.21 -28.08
CA GLU A 119 18.37 24.55 -27.43
C GLU A 119 18.09 23.05 -27.19
N GLY A 120 16.97 22.54 -27.74
CA GLY A 120 16.52 21.16 -27.53
C GLY A 120 15.71 20.95 -26.24
N GLY A 121 15.38 22.02 -25.52
CA GLY A 121 14.53 22.00 -24.34
C GLY A 121 13.03 22.06 -24.65
N ALA A 122 12.23 22.32 -23.61
CA ALA A 122 10.77 22.37 -23.70
C ALA A 122 10.22 23.80 -23.82
N LEU A 123 8.97 23.94 -24.25
CA LEU A 123 8.20 25.16 -24.01
C LEU A 123 7.57 25.05 -22.63
N VAL A 124 7.92 25.94 -21.71
CA VAL A 124 7.37 25.93 -20.35
C VAL A 124 6.26 26.94 -20.20
N VAL A 125 5.16 26.48 -19.63
CA VAL A 125 3.92 27.22 -19.48
C VAL A 125 3.59 27.34 -17.98
N SER A 126 3.37 28.57 -17.52
CA SER A 126 2.87 28.86 -16.18
C SER A 126 1.37 28.61 -16.10
N LEU A 127 0.96 27.80 -15.13
CA LEU A 127 -0.43 27.60 -14.73
C LEU A 127 -0.82 28.63 -13.64
N PRO A 128 -2.13 28.79 -13.34
CA PRO A 128 -2.58 29.65 -12.23
C PRO A 128 -1.88 29.29 -10.92
N SER A 129 -1.51 30.30 -10.13
CA SER A 129 -0.77 30.11 -8.88
C SER A 129 -1.65 29.64 -7.72
N ASP A 130 -2.96 29.86 -7.81
CA ASP A 130 -3.96 29.65 -6.77
C ASP A 130 -4.73 28.32 -6.91
N LEU A 131 -4.11 27.32 -7.54
CA LEU A 131 -4.69 25.98 -7.63
C LEU A 131 -4.84 25.37 -6.23
N PRO A 132 -6.01 24.80 -5.89
CA PRO A 132 -6.20 24.14 -4.60
C PRO A 132 -5.28 22.92 -4.50
N TRP A 133 -4.92 22.49 -3.29
CA TRP A 133 -4.25 21.20 -3.12
C TRP A 133 -5.18 20.07 -3.54
N GLY A 134 -4.64 19.05 -4.20
CA GLY A 134 -5.42 17.90 -4.64
C GLY A 134 -4.94 17.28 -5.93
N TYR A 135 -5.81 16.44 -6.48
CA TYR A 135 -5.59 15.65 -7.68
C TYR A 135 -6.45 16.20 -8.82
N HIS A 136 -5.81 16.76 -9.83
CA HIS A 136 -6.46 17.42 -10.95
C HIS A 136 -6.10 16.73 -12.27
N GLN A 137 -6.86 17.04 -13.31
CA GLN A 137 -6.59 16.57 -14.66
C GLN A 137 -6.22 17.74 -15.55
N LEU A 138 -5.00 17.73 -16.08
CA LEU A 138 -4.53 18.67 -17.10
C LEU A 138 -4.87 18.12 -18.49
N SER A 139 -5.36 19.00 -19.36
CA SER A 139 -5.55 18.75 -20.79
C SER A 139 -4.90 19.86 -21.61
N ILE A 140 -4.18 19.48 -22.66
CA ILE A 140 -3.60 20.39 -23.66
C ILE A 140 -4.25 20.08 -25.01
N GLU A 141 -5.06 21.01 -25.49
CA GLU A 141 -5.68 20.95 -26.81
C GLU A 141 -4.75 21.55 -27.85
N ARG A 142 -4.72 20.94 -29.04
CA ARG A 142 -3.99 21.47 -30.20
C ARG A 142 -4.93 21.64 -31.37
N LYS A 143 -4.86 22.77 -32.08
CA LYS A 143 -5.60 22.99 -33.34
C LYS A 143 -5.41 21.81 -34.29
N ARG A 144 -6.53 21.33 -34.85
CA ARG A 144 -6.61 20.21 -35.82
C ARG A 144 -6.23 18.83 -35.27
N ARG A 145 -5.98 18.69 -33.96
CA ARG A 145 -5.92 17.38 -33.30
C ARG A 145 -7.28 17.10 -32.65
N LYS A 146 -7.82 15.89 -32.84
CA LYS A 146 -9.14 15.50 -32.28
C LYS A 146 -9.11 15.20 -30.79
N THR A 147 -8.00 14.65 -30.30
CA THR A 147 -7.86 14.20 -28.91
C THR A 147 -6.84 15.08 -28.19
N PRO A 148 -7.17 15.67 -27.03
CA PRO A 148 -6.20 16.43 -26.24
C PRO A 148 -5.04 15.54 -25.77
N TYR A 149 -3.92 16.15 -25.42
CA TYR A 149 -2.92 15.52 -24.58
C TYR A 149 -3.37 15.65 -23.13
N THR A 150 -3.22 14.61 -22.32
CA THR A 150 -3.72 14.58 -20.95
C THR A 150 -2.61 14.19 -19.98
N ALA A 151 -2.60 14.79 -18.80
CA ALA A 151 -1.68 14.45 -17.72
C ALA A 151 -2.38 14.62 -16.35
N GLY A 152 -2.01 13.79 -15.38
CA GLY A 152 -2.35 14.06 -13.98
C GLY A 152 -1.66 15.34 -13.51
N LEU A 153 -2.31 16.10 -12.64
CA LEU A 153 -1.74 17.30 -12.04
C LEU A 153 -1.98 17.25 -10.53
N ILE A 154 -0.92 17.05 -9.76
CA ILE A 154 -0.99 16.92 -8.30
C ILE A 154 -0.45 18.20 -7.68
N VAL A 155 -1.26 18.90 -6.90
CA VAL A 155 -0.83 20.09 -6.17
C VAL A 155 -0.65 19.72 -4.69
N THR A 156 0.55 19.92 -4.16
CA THR A 156 0.96 19.42 -2.85
C THR A 156 1.33 20.55 -1.89
N PRO A 157 1.08 20.42 -0.57
CA PRO A 157 1.60 21.34 0.42
C PRO A 157 3.12 21.27 0.51
N GLN A 158 3.75 22.33 1.04
CA GLN A 158 5.20 22.33 1.26
C GLN A 158 5.63 21.35 2.36
N THR A 159 4.79 21.13 3.37
CA THR A 159 5.10 20.31 4.55
C THR A 159 3.95 19.37 4.88
N CYS A 160 4.26 18.20 5.45
CA CYS A 160 3.25 17.31 6.01
C CYS A 160 2.49 17.97 7.18
N PHE A 161 1.30 17.45 7.46
CA PHE A 161 0.48 17.86 8.59
C PHE A 161 1.21 17.69 9.92
N LYS A 162 1.01 18.65 10.83
CA LYS A 162 1.46 18.60 12.23
C LYS A 162 0.27 18.90 13.12
N GLN A 163 0.19 18.22 14.25
CA GLN A 163 -0.88 18.49 15.21
C GLN A 163 -0.75 19.92 15.76
N PRO A 164 -1.85 20.69 15.90
CA PRO A 164 -1.80 22.07 16.40
C PRO A 164 -1.09 22.19 17.76
N ALA A 165 -1.26 21.20 18.64
CA ALA A 165 -0.58 21.18 19.92
C ALA A 165 0.95 21.11 19.79
N MET A 166 1.48 20.40 18.78
CA MET A 166 2.93 20.37 18.50
C MET A 166 3.45 21.72 18.03
N GLU A 167 2.67 22.41 17.19
CA GLU A 167 3.03 23.75 16.69
C GLU A 167 3.05 24.78 17.82
N GLN A 168 2.20 24.60 18.83
CA GLN A 168 2.19 25.37 20.07
C GLN A 168 3.30 24.94 21.06
N GLY A 169 4.19 24.03 20.66
CA GLY A 169 5.36 23.61 21.44
C GLY A 169 5.10 22.50 22.46
N LYS A 170 3.90 21.89 22.50
CA LYS A 170 3.59 20.77 23.38
C LYS A 170 4.56 19.61 23.13
N LYS A 171 5.15 19.10 24.20
CA LYS A 171 5.93 17.85 24.17
C LYS A 171 4.97 16.71 24.46
N MET A 172 4.83 15.81 23.49
CA MET A 172 3.89 14.70 23.53
C MET A 172 4.65 13.41 23.79
N TRP A 173 4.01 12.47 24.48
CA TRP A 173 4.58 11.13 24.73
C TRP A 173 3.50 10.06 24.58
N GLY A 174 3.93 8.84 24.30
CA GLY A 174 3.07 7.69 24.14
C GLY A 174 3.93 6.43 23.98
N PRO A 175 3.45 5.24 24.39
CA PRO A 175 4.20 4.02 24.18
C PRO A 175 4.19 3.63 22.70
N SER A 176 5.28 3.02 22.24
CA SER A 176 5.29 2.22 21.01
C SER A 176 5.26 0.76 21.42
N ILE A 177 4.27 0.02 20.92
CA ILE A 177 4.01 -1.36 21.31
C ILE A 177 4.01 -2.29 20.10
N GLN A 178 4.24 -3.57 20.38
CA GLN A 178 3.90 -4.67 19.49
C GLN A 178 2.54 -5.18 19.93
N LEU A 179 1.46 -4.85 19.21
CA LEU A 179 0.07 -5.11 19.59
C LEU A 179 -0.17 -6.58 19.95
N TYR A 180 0.38 -7.49 19.15
CA TYR A 180 0.26 -8.94 19.39
C TYR A 180 0.82 -9.41 20.73
N THR A 181 1.68 -8.62 21.39
CA THR A 181 2.29 -8.96 22.69
C THR A 181 1.45 -8.58 23.90
N LEU A 182 0.39 -7.78 23.73
CA LEU A 182 -0.46 -7.39 24.86
C LEU A 182 -1.15 -8.61 25.47
N LYS A 183 -1.14 -8.68 26.80
CA LYS A 183 -1.89 -9.65 27.58
C LYS A 183 -2.98 -8.94 28.36
N SER A 184 -4.21 -9.45 28.27
CA SER A 184 -5.34 -9.03 29.11
C SER A 184 -6.10 -10.24 29.62
N SER A 185 -7.07 -10.05 30.52
CA SER A 185 -7.96 -11.14 30.96
C SER A 185 -8.98 -11.58 29.90
N HIS A 186 -9.11 -10.85 28.79
CA HIS A 186 -10.21 -11.02 27.83
C HIS A 186 -9.76 -11.49 26.43
N ASN A 187 -8.52 -11.18 26.03
CA ASN A 187 -8.04 -11.50 24.69
C ASN A 187 -7.85 -13.01 24.45
N TRP A 188 -7.74 -13.40 23.18
CA TRP A 188 -7.66 -14.81 22.80
C TRP A 188 -6.22 -15.26 22.59
N GLY A 189 -5.33 -15.05 23.56
CA GLY A 189 -3.93 -15.52 23.54
C GLY A 189 -2.97 -14.63 22.75
N MET A 190 -3.46 -13.53 22.20
CA MET A 190 -2.72 -12.51 21.46
C MET A 190 -3.42 -11.17 21.67
N GLY A 191 -2.63 -10.10 21.78
CA GLY A 191 -3.19 -8.76 21.91
C GLY A 191 -4.02 -8.37 20.67
N ASP A 192 -5.18 -7.77 20.88
CA ASP A 192 -6.16 -7.45 19.83
C ASP A 192 -6.70 -6.01 19.92
N PHE A 193 -7.62 -5.62 19.04
CA PHE A 193 -8.15 -4.26 19.03
C PHE A 193 -8.98 -3.91 20.27
N GLY A 194 -9.53 -4.91 20.97
CA GLY A 194 -10.16 -4.72 22.28
C GLY A 194 -9.13 -4.28 23.33
N ASP A 195 -7.97 -4.94 23.35
CA ASP A 195 -6.84 -4.55 24.21
C ASP A 195 -6.28 -3.19 23.83
N LEU A 196 -6.23 -2.87 22.53
CA LEU A 196 -5.81 -1.55 22.06
C LEU A 196 -6.72 -0.45 22.64
N LYS A 197 -8.05 -0.63 22.60
CA LYS A 197 -9.00 0.33 23.19
C LYS A 197 -8.76 0.50 24.70
N GLN A 198 -8.51 -0.59 25.42
CA GLN A 198 -8.21 -0.54 26.85
C GLN A 198 -6.91 0.23 27.11
N LEU A 199 -5.84 -0.10 26.39
CA LEU A 199 -4.54 0.56 26.52
C LEU A 199 -4.64 2.06 26.19
N VAL A 200 -5.35 2.44 25.13
CA VAL A 200 -5.60 3.84 24.78
C VAL A 200 -6.25 4.59 25.94
N ALA A 201 -7.32 4.03 26.54
CA ALA A 201 -7.98 4.67 27.67
C ALA A 201 -7.03 4.85 28.87
N GLU A 202 -6.20 3.84 29.15
CA GLU A 202 -5.23 3.87 30.23
C GLU A 202 -4.12 4.90 30.00
N ILE A 203 -3.53 4.94 28.81
CA ILE A 203 -2.46 5.88 28.46
C ILE A 203 -2.99 7.32 28.46
N ALA A 204 -4.19 7.55 27.90
CA ALA A 204 -4.81 8.87 27.91
C ALA A 204 -5.04 9.38 29.34
N SER A 205 -5.50 8.51 30.26
CA SER A 205 -5.71 8.89 31.66
C SER A 205 -4.43 9.32 32.40
N ARG A 206 -3.26 8.98 31.86
CA ARG A 206 -1.93 9.34 32.37
C ARG A 206 -1.31 10.52 31.61
N GLY A 207 -2.07 11.14 30.70
CA GLY A 207 -1.63 12.27 29.88
C GLY A 207 -0.77 11.88 28.68
N GLY A 208 -0.81 10.61 28.25
CA GLY A 208 -0.21 10.22 26.98
C GLY A 208 -1.06 10.68 25.79
N ASP A 209 -0.39 10.99 24.69
CA ASP A 209 -0.97 11.60 23.49
C ASP A 209 -1.10 10.63 22.31
N PHE A 210 -0.46 9.47 22.40
CA PHE A 210 -0.57 8.43 21.38
C PHE A 210 -0.32 7.02 21.91
N VAL A 211 -0.72 6.02 21.12
CA VAL A 211 -0.22 4.64 21.18
C VAL A 211 0.32 4.28 19.79
N GLY A 212 1.62 3.99 19.72
CA GLY A 212 2.30 3.53 18.52
C GLY A 212 2.15 2.04 18.33
N LEU A 213 1.86 1.62 17.11
CA LEU A 213 1.63 0.24 16.73
C LEU A 213 2.75 -0.26 15.82
N ASN A 214 3.01 -1.56 15.88
CA ASN A 214 3.59 -2.26 14.74
C ASN A 214 2.65 -2.20 13.52
N PRO A 215 3.14 -2.61 12.34
CA PRO A 215 2.28 -2.72 11.18
C PRO A 215 1.11 -3.68 11.45
N ILE A 216 -0.11 -3.24 11.15
CA ILE A 216 -1.34 -4.04 11.32
C ILE A 216 -1.91 -4.51 9.98
N HIS A 217 -1.05 -4.58 8.96
CA HIS A 217 -1.34 -5.01 7.59
C HIS A 217 -1.85 -6.45 7.53
N SER A 218 -2.67 -6.77 6.54
CA SER A 218 -3.18 -8.13 6.32
C SER A 218 -2.02 -9.11 6.12
N LEU A 219 -2.05 -10.21 6.87
CA LEU A 219 -1.09 -11.32 6.76
C LEU A 219 -1.77 -12.52 6.07
N PHE A 220 -1.52 -13.74 6.55
CA PHE A 220 -2.02 -14.98 5.95
C PHE A 220 -2.83 -15.77 6.99
N PRO A 221 -4.16 -15.59 7.08
CA PRO A 221 -4.98 -16.35 8.04
C PRO A 221 -4.89 -17.87 7.87
N ALA A 222 -4.66 -18.33 6.63
CA ALA A 222 -4.46 -19.75 6.32
C ALA A 222 -3.06 -20.27 6.68
N ASN A 223 -2.06 -19.38 6.84
CA ASN A 223 -0.70 -19.71 7.27
C ASN A 223 -0.27 -18.78 8.42
N PRO A 224 -0.86 -18.93 9.61
CA PRO A 224 -0.76 -17.94 10.69
C PRO A 224 0.64 -17.80 11.30
N GLU A 225 1.52 -18.80 11.12
CA GLU A 225 2.93 -18.72 11.56
C GLU A 225 3.78 -17.78 10.69
N ALA A 226 3.31 -17.40 9.49
CA ALA A 226 3.88 -16.31 8.70
C ALA A 226 3.51 -14.95 9.33
N ALA A 227 4.04 -14.71 10.53
CA ALA A 227 3.56 -13.69 11.46
C ALA A 227 4.33 -12.36 11.42
N SER A 228 5.32 -12.20 10.54
CA SER A 228 6.09 -10.95 10.43
C SER A 228 5.19 -9.81 9.94
N PRO A 229 5.02 -8.72 10.72
CA PRO A 229 4.27 -7.53 10.27
C PRO A 229 4.90 -6.82 9.06
N TYR A 230 6.17 -7.12 8.76
CA TYR A 230 6.97 -6.51 7.71
C TYR A 230 7.01 -7.33 6.40
N SER A 231 6.33 -8.49 6.38
CA SER A 231 6.11 -9.29 5.16
C SER A 231 4.60 -9.52 4.92
N PRO A 232 3.80 -8.44 4.82
CA PRO A 232 2.35 -8.58 4.74
C PRO A 232 1.88 -9.08 3.38
N SER A 233 0.70 -9.70 3.37
CA SER A 233 -0.03 -10.08 2.15
C SER A 233 -0.51 -8.84 1.38
N SER A 234 -0.97 -7.82 2.10
CA SER A 234 -1.25 -6.50 1.54
C SER A 234 -1.07 -5.41 2.60
N ARG A 235 -0.52 -4.26 2.19
CA ARG A 235 -0.42 -3.06 3.03
C ARG A 235 -1.68 -2.20 3.02
N ARG A 236 -2.69 -2.56 2.23
CA ARG A 236 -3.96 -1.82 2.12
C ARG A 236 -5.04 -2.31 3.08
N TRP A 237 -4.91 -3.56 3.55
CA TRP A 237 -5.90 -4.25 4.35
C TRP A 237 -5.34 -4.63 5.72
N LEU A 238 -6.21 -5.04 6.65
CA LEU A 238 -5.86 -5.24 8.05
C LEU A 238 -5.70 -6.73 8.40
N ASN A 239 -4.84 -7.02 9.38
CA ASN A 239 -4.72 -8.37 9.94
C ASN A 239 -5.95 -8.72 10.78
N ILE A 240 -6.79 -9.60 10.25
CA ILE A 240 -8.03 -10.04 10.89
C ILE A 240 -7.82 -10.78 12.22
N LEU A 241 -6.60 -11.25 12.53
CA LEU A 241 -6.30 -11.86 13.82
C LEU A 241 -6.31 -10.85 14.97
N TYR A 242 -6.28 -9.54 14.70
CA TYR A 242 -6.48 -8.50 15.71
C TYR A 242 -7.95 -8.21 16.03
N ILE A 243 -8.92 -8.87 15.39
CA ILE A 243 -10.33 -8.71 15.75
C ILE A 243 -10.55 -9.21 17.18
N ASP A 244 -11.08 -8.37 18.06
CA ASP A 244 -11.72 -8.78 19.31
C ASP A 244 -13.05 -9.45 18.97
N VAL A 245 -13.07 -10.78 19.00
CA VAL A 245 -14.23 -11.60 18.59
C VAL A 245 -15.41 -11.37 19.55
N SER A 246 -15.14 -11.16 20.83
CA SER A 246 -16.18 -11.01 21.85
C SER A 246 -16.88 -9.65 21.78
N SER A 247 -16.22 -8.63 21.22
CA SER A 247 -16.85 -7.32 20.99
C SER A 247 -17.61 -7.21 19.66
N VAL A 248 -17.57 -8.22 18.79
CA VAL A 248 -18.36 -8.22 17.55
C VAL A 248 -19.85 -8.31 17.93
N PRO A 249 -20.73 -7.37 17.49
CA PRO A 249 -22.13 -7.33 17.90
C PRO A 249 -22.88 -8.65 17.71
N GLU A 250 -22.59 -9.36 16.61
CA GLU A 250 -23.20 -10.65 16.30
C GLU A 250 -22.82 -11.78 17.28
N PHE A 251 -21.75 -11.63 18.07
CA PHE A 251 -21.34 -12.62 19.08
C PHE A 251 -22.43 -12.83 20.15
N ALA A 252 -22.99 -11.74 20.67
CA ALA A 252 -24.07 -11.79 21.65
C ALA A 252 -25.38 -12.36 21.08
N LEU A 253 -25.52 -12.41 19.75
CA LEU A 253 -26.72 -12.88 19.05
C LEU A 253 -26.61 -14.34 18.59
N SER A 254 -25.39 -14.88 18.48
CA SER A 254 -25.14 -16.26 18.05
C SER A 254 -25.11 -17.22 19.25
N ALA A 255 -26.22 -17.91 19.51
CA ALA A 255 -26.28 -18.96 20.53
C ALA A 255 -25.23 -20.07 20.26
N LYS A 256 -24.99 -20.40 18.98
CA LYS A 256 -24.00 -21.41 18.58
C LYS A 256 -22.57 -20.95 18.89
N ALA A 257 -22.22 -19.69 18.61
CA ALA A 257 -20.92 -19.15 18.98
C ALA A 257 -20.71 -19.16 20.51
N GLN A 258 -21.72 -18.72 21.27
CA GLN A 258 -21.68 -18.73 22.73
C GLN A 258 -21.53 -20.15 23.30
N GLN A 259 -22.21 -21.13 22.73
CA GLN A 259 -22.08 -22.53 23.14
C GLN A 259 -20.68 -23.08 22.86
N ILE A 260 -20.09 -22.79 21.69
CA ILE A 260 -18.73 -23.22 21.35
C ILE A 260 -17.73 -22.59 22.29
N VAL A 261 -17.78 -21.26 22.45
CA VAL A 261 -16.85 -20.53 23.32
C VAL A 261 -17.02 -20.96 24.78
N GLY A 262 -18.25 -21.19 25.24
CA GLY A 262 -18.54 -21.65 26.59
C GLY A 262 -18.24 -23.13 26.86
N SER A 263 -17.86 -23.90 25.84
CA SER A 263 -17.53 -25.31 26.01
C SER A 263 -16.22 -25.49 26.81
N GLY A 264 -16.13 -26.56 27.61
CA GLY A 264 -14.94 -26.83 28.41
C GLY A 264 -13.68 -27.02 27.57
N GLU A 265 -13.80 -27.65 26.39
CA GLU A 265 -12.70 -27.83 25.45
C GLU A 265 -12.18 -26.49 24.93
N PHE A 266 -13.07 -25.60 24.47
CA PHE A 266 -12.69 -24.29 23.98
C PHE A 266 -12.03 -23.45 25.08
N GLN A 267 -12.61 -23.43 26.29
CA GLN A 267 -12.06 -22.69 27.42
C GLN A 267 -10.67 -23.20 27.83
N GLN A 268 -10.44 -24.52 27.82
CA GLN A 268 -9.12 -25.09 28.11
C GLN A 268 -8.08 -24.69 27.07
N ARG A 269 -8.44 -24.74 25.78
CA ARG A 269 -7.60 -24.31 24.66
C ARG A 269 -7.27 -22.82 24.73
N LEU A 270 -8.28 -21.98 24.94
CA LEU A 270 -8.16 -20.54 25.12
C LEU A 270 -7.25 -20.19 26.31
N GLN A 271 -7.44 -20.85 27.45
CA GLN A 271 -6.61 -20.65 28.64
C GLN A 271 -5.15 -21.03 28.36
N SER A 272 -4.92 -22.17 27.68
CA SER A 272 -3.57 -22.60 27.29
C SER A 272 -2.88 -21.59 26.36
N ALA A 273 -3.62 -21.03 25.38
CA ALA A 273 -3.09 -20.00 24.50
C ALA A 273 -2.74 -18.70 25.24
N ARG A 274 -3.53 -18.31 26.24
CA ARG A 274 -3.29 -17.12 27.08
C ARG A 274 -2.11 -17.28 28.05
N ASP A 275 -1.98 -18.48 28.62
CA ASP A 275 -0.91 -18.83 29.56
C ASP A 275 0.44 -19.03 28.88
N ALA A 276 0.45 -19.35 27.58
CA ALA A 276 1.67 -19.49 26.80
C ALA A 276 2.57 -18.24 26.92
N HIS A 277 3.88 -18.48 27.03
CA HIS A 277 4.87 -17.40 27.10
C HIS A 277 4.99 -16.67 25.75
N TRP A 278 4.92 -17.43 24.66
CA TRP A 278 4.97 -16.95 23.28
C TRP A 278 3.58 -17.00 22.66
N VAL A 279 3.28 -16.06 21.76
CA VAL A 279 2.03 -16.08 20.99
C VAL A 279 2.00 -17.36 20.15
N ASN A 280 0.96 -18.17 20.31
CA ASN A 280 0.72 -19.36 19.49
C ASN A 280 -0.23 -18.97 18.34
N TYR A 281 0.32 -18.44 17.24
CA TYR A 281 -0.48 -17.89 16.14
C TYR A 281 -1.43 -18.92 15.53
N SER A 282 -0.98 -20.17 15.35
CA SER A 282 -1.82 -21.27 14.88
C SER A 282 -3.05 -21.49 15.76
N GLU A 283 -2.87 -21.54 17.08
CA GLU A 283 -3.98 -21.77 18.01
C GLU A 283 -4.91 -20.55 18.09
N VAL A 284 -4.35 -19.33 18.12
CA VAL A 284 -5.13 -18.08 18.10
C VAL A 284 -6.00 -18.01 16.84
N ALA A 285 -5.42 -18.28 15.66
CA ALA A 285 -6.13 -18.31 14.41
C ALA A 285 -7.21 -19.40 14.40
N ALA A 286 -6.89 -20.62 14.86
CA ALA A 286 -7.86 -21.70 14.96
C ALA A 286 -9.05 -21.35 15.85
N LEU A 287 -8.82 -20.74 17.01
CA LEU A 287 -9.88 -20.29 17.92
C LEU A 287 -10.75 -19.22 17.25
N LYS A 288 -10.15 -18.12 16.77
CA LYS A 288 -10.88 -17.00 16.16
C LYS A 288 -11.65 -17.42 14.90
N LEU A 289 -11.01 -18.16 13.99
CA LEU A 289 -11.62 -18.61 12.72
C LEU A 289 -12.64 -19.75 12.91
N SER A 290 -12.69 -20.41 14.07
CA SER A 290 -13.81 -21.32 14.39
C SER A 290 -15.11 -20.61 14.73
N VAL A 291 -15.04 -19.32 15.14
CA VAL A 291 -16.19 -18.53 15.61
C VAL A 291 -16.63 -17.46 14.62
N LEU A 292 -15.68 -16.74 14.01
CA LEU A 292 -15.96 -15.64 13.08
C LEU A 292 -16.93 -15.99 11.92
N PRO A 293 -16.86 -17.18 11.29
CA PRO A 293 -17.86 -17.58 10.28
C PRO A 293 -19.29 -17.67 10.82
N LEU A 294 -19.47 -18.04 12.10
CA LEU A 294 -20.77 -18.08 12.76
C LEU A 294 -21.34 -16.68 12.97
N LEU A 295 -20.46 -15.71 13.26
CA LEU A 295 -20.85 -14.31 13.41
C LEU A 295 -21.28 -13.70 12.09
N PHE A 296 -20.56 -14.02 11.00
CA PHE A 296 -20.99 -13.63 9.66
C PHE A 296 -22.33 -14.27 9.25
N GLN A 297 -22.60 -15.52 9.66
CA GLN A 297 -23.91 -16.13 9.42
C GLN A 297 -25.04 -15.37 10.14
N GLU A 298 -24.86 -15.02 11.41
CA GLU A 298 -25.82 -14.16 12.12
C GLU A 298 -25.95 -12.78 11.46
N PHE A 299 -24.84 -12.16 11.06
CA PHE A 299 -24.83 -10.88 10.36
C PHE A 299 -25.67 -10.96 9.08
N LYS A 300 -25.45 -12.01 8.29
CA LYS A 300 -26.17 -12.21 7.03
C LYS A 300 -27.68 -12.32 7.26
N ILE A 301 -28.10 -13.22 8.15
CA ILE A 301 -29.53 -13.48 8.41
C ILE A 301 -30.23 -12.24 8.98
N ARG A 302 -29.56 -11.52 9.89
CA ARG A 302 -30.19 -10.41 10.62
C ARG A 302 -30.09 -9.08 9.91
N HIS A 303 -29.06 -8.88 9.10
CA HIS A 303 -28.71 -7.60 8.51
C HIS A 303 -28.72 -7.60 6.98
N LEU A 304 -28.02 -8.53 6.33
CA LEU A 304 -27.96 -8.56 4.86
C LEU A 304 -29.30 -8.98 4.24
N ASP A 305 -29.91 -10.04 4.76
CA ASP A 305 -31.17 -10.59 4.23
C ASP A 305 -32.37 -9.69 4.55
N THR A 306 -32.24 -8.76 5.51
CA THR A 306 -33.26 -7.81 5.95
C THR A 306 -33.00 -6.37 5.51
N ASP A 307 -31.89 -6.12 4.83
CA ASP A 307 -31.43 -4.80 4.38
C ASP A 307 -31.36 -3.72 5.47
N SER A 308 -30.87 -4.10 6.66
CA SER A 308 -30.75 -3.16 7.80
C SER A 308 -29.67 -2.08 7.59
N GLU A 309 -29.69 -1.02 8.42
CA GLU A 309 -28.66 0.03 8.41
C GLU A 309 -27.22 -0.52 8.52
N ARG A 310 -27.02 -1.54 9.36
CA ARG A 310 -25.71 -2.18 9.54
C ARG A 310 -25.24 -2.91 8.27
N ALA A 311 -26.16 -3.48 7.49
CA ALA A 311 -25.85 -4.03 6.17
C ALA A 311 -25.48 -2.93 5.18
N GLN A 312 -26.18 -1.80 5.20
CA GLN A 312 -25.85 -0.65 4.36
C GLN A 312 -24.46 -0.08 4.67
N GLN A 313 -24.05 -0.05 5.94
CA GLN A 313 -22.69 0.34 6.34
C GLN A 313 -21.63 -0.62 5.78
N PHE A 314 -21.85 -1.93 5.90
CA PHE A 314 -20.96 -2.94 5.32
C PHE A 314 -20.91 -2.85 3.78
N LEU A 315 -22.05 -2.74 3.10
CA LEU A 315 -22.09 -2.64 1.64
C LEU A 315 -21.41 -1.37 1.13
N LYS A 316 -21.52 -0.26 1.87
CA LYS A 316 -20.77 0.96 1.60
C LYS A 316 -19.26 0.76 1.76
N PHE A 317 -18.82 0.04 2.81
CA PHE A 317 -17.41 -0.33 2.96
C PHE A 317 -16.93 -1.21 1.79
N VAL A 318 -17.75 -2.15 1.33
CA VAL A 318 -17.42 -3.00 0.17
C VAL A 318 -17.30 -2.18 -1.11
N ASP A 319 -18.24 -1.27 -1.36
CA ASP A 319 -18.20 -0.36 -2.51
C ASP A 319 -16.96 0.54 -2.50
N GLN A 320 -16.65 1.13 -1.34
CA GLN A 320 -15.46 1.98 -1.15
C GLN A 320 -14.15 1.19 -1.27
N GLY A 321 -14.13 -0.08 -0.84
CA GLY A 321 -12.98 -0.96 -0.96
C GLY A 321 -12.71 -1.42 -2.40
N GLY A 322 -13.76 -1.50 -3.22
CA GLY A 322 -13.71 -1.81 -4.64
C GLY A 322 -12.96 -3.11 -4.95
N GLU A 323 -12.27 -3.13 -6.09
CA GLU A 323 -11.51 -4.31 -6.54
C GLU A 323 -10.41 -4.71 -5.56
N SER A 324 -9.77 -3.76 -4.89
CA SER A 324 -8.71 -4.10 -3.93
C SER A 324 -9.22 -4.94 -2.76
N LEU A 325 -10.45 -4.69 -2.29
CA LEU A 325 -11.06 -5.50 -1.23
C LEU A 325 -11.42 -6.89 -1.77
N LEU A 326 -11.92 -6.94 -3.01
CA LEU A 326 -12.19 -8.20 -3.69
C LEU A 326 -10.93 -9.04 -3.84
N HIS A 327 -9.79 -8.44 -4.23
CA HIS A 327 -8.50 -9.14 -4.34
C HIS A 327 -8.10 -9.78 -3.01
N GLN A 328 -8.15 -9.01 -1.92
CA GLN A 328 -7.81 -9.51 -0.58
C GLN A 328 -8.75 -10.63 -0.14
N ALA A 329 -10.05 -10.41 -0.24
CA ALA A 329 -11.05 -11.36 0.25
C ALA A 329 -11.08 -12.66 -0.60
N ALA A 330 -10.89 -12.55 -1.91
CA ALA A 330 -10.78 -13.70 -2.80
C ALA A 330 -9.48 -14.48 -2.54
N PHE A 331 -8.36 -13.78 -2.33
CA PHE A 331 -7.09 -14.40 -1.98
C PHE A 331 -7.21 -15.20 -0.69
N ASP A 332 -7.70 -14.61 0.40
CA ASP A 332 -7.82 -15.30 1.70
C ASP A 332 -8.80 -16.48 1.62
N ALA A 333 -9.91 -16.33 0.87
CA ALA A 333 -10.85 -17.42 0.62
C ALA A 333 -10.22 -18.60 -0.12
N LEU A 334 -9.50 -18.30 -1.21
CA LEU A 334 -8.85 -19.32 -2.03
C LEU A 334 -7.68 -19.97 -1.30
N HIS A 335 -6.86 -19.17 -0.62
CA HIS A 335 -5.72 -19.64 0.17
C HIS A 335 -6.19 -20.58 1.29
N ALA A 336 -7.24 -20.22 2.03
CA ALA A 336 -7.79 -21.09 3.07
C ALA A 336 -8.30 -22.43 2.50
N GLN A 337 -9.02 -22.41 1.35
CA GLN A 337 -9.51 -23.63 0.73
C GLN A 337 -8.37 -24.53 0.24
N LEU A 338 -7.37 -23.95 -0.43
CA LEU A 338 -6.24 -24.70 -0.97
C LEU A 338 -5.33 -25.23 0.15
N HIS A 339 -5.04 -24.43 1.17
CA HIS A 339 -4.21 -24.83 2.30
C HIS A 339 -4.84 -25.97 3.11
N GLN A 340 -6.17 -26.00 3.22
CA GLN A 340 -6.88 -27.12 3.85
C GLN A 340 -6.71 -28.43 3.08
N GLN A 341 -6.56 -28.37 1.76
CA GLN A 341 -6.33 -29.53 0.90
C GLN A 341 -4.87 -29.96 0.91
N ASP A 342 -3.95 -29.00 0.97
CA ASP A 342 -2.50 -29.20 0.99
C ASP A 342 -1.81 -28.10 1.83
N SER A 343 -1.31 -28.50 3.00
CA SER A 343 -0.60 -27.60 3.92
C SER A 343 0.70 -27.03 3.37
N THR A 344 1.23 -27.55 2.26
CA THR A 344 2.42 -27.00 1.59
C THR A 344 2.10 -25.72 0.79
N ILE A 345 0.83 -25.39 0.60
CA ILE A 345 0.39 -24.18 -0.09
C ILE A 345 0.55 -22.97 0.84
N TRP A 346 1.66 -22.27 0.70
CA TRP A 346 2.03 -21.11 1.52
C TRP A 346 1.57 -19.76 0.93
N GLY A 347 1.26 -19.71 -0.37
CA GLY A 347 0.79 -18.51 -1.06
C GLY A 347 0.61 -18.74 -2.56
N TRP A 348 0.27 -17.70 -3.33
CA TRP A 348 -0.08 -17.84 -4.74
C TRP A 348 1.00 -18.45 -5.66
N PRO A 349 2.32 -18.30 -5.44
CA PRO A 349 3.33 -18.87 -6.33
C PRO A 349 3.26 -20.40 -6.45
N VAL A 350 2.68 -21.06 -5.43
CA VAL A 350 2.48 -22.52 -5.40
C VAL A 350 1.02 -22.94 -5.51
N PHE A 351 0.11 -22.03 -5.85
CA PHE A 351 -1.25 -22.41 -6.24
C PHE A 351 -1.21 -23.25 -7.54
N PRO A 352 -2.26 -24.06 -7.82
CA PRO A 352 -2.48 -24.59 -9.15
C PRO A 352 -2.45 -23.47 -10.19
N GLU A 353 -1.93 -23.75 -11.39
CA GLU A 353 -1.64 -22.74 -12.42
C GLU A 353 -2.86 -21.87 -12.76
N GLU A 354 -4.04 -22.49 -12.83
CA GLU A 354 -5.30 -21.80 -13.10
C GLU A 354 -5.68 -20.75 -12.03
N TYR A 355 -5.08 -20.80 -10.84
CA TYR A 355 -5.34 -19.90 -9.73
C TYR A 355 -4.20 -18.89 -9.46
N ARG A 356 -3.07 -18.94 -10.18
CA ARG A 356 -1.88 -18.12 -9.87
C ARG A 356 -2.01 -16.63 -10.20
N GLN A 357 -3.01 -16.23 -10.97
CA GLN A 357 -3.27 -14.83 -11.31
C GLN A 357 -4.72 -14.51 -11.03
N PHE A 358 -4.99 -13.36 -10.40
CA PHE A 358 -6.34 -12.93 -10.10
C PHE A 358 -7.26 -12.87 -11.34
N SER A 359 -6.71 -12.44 -12.48
CA SER A 359 -7.43 -12.31 -13.75
C SER A 359 -7.82 -13.65 -14.41
N ASN A 360 -7.30 -14.78 -13.93
CA ASN A 360 -7.59 -16.08 -14.51
C ASN A 360 -9.09 -16.44 -14.38
N GLN A 361 -9.63 -17.09 -15.42
CA GLN A 361 -11.05 -17.48 -15.45
C GLN A 361 -11.45 -18.39 -14.27
N ALA A 362 -10.58 -19.29 -13.83
CA ALA A 362 -10.86 -20.19 -12.71
C ALA A 362 -11.02 -19.42 -11.39
N VAL A 363 -10.24 -18.34 -11.18
CA VAL A 363 -10.40 -17.45 -10.02
C VAL A 363 -11.76 -16.73 -10.08
N GLN A 364 -12.14 -16.22 -11.24
CA GLN A 364 -13.44 -15.54 -11.40
C GLN A 364 -14.61 -16.51 -11.18
N GLN A 365 -14.49 -17.75 -11.64
CA GLN A 365 -15.46 -18.82 -11.35
C GLN A 365 -15.51 -19.17 -9.86
N PHE A 366 -14.35 -19.27 -9.21
CA PHE A 366 -14.25 -19.49 -7.76
C PHE A 366 -14.96 -18.37 -6.99
N ILE A 367 -14.72 -17.10 -7.32
CA ILE A 367 -15.37 -15.95 -6.67
C ILE A 367 -16.90 -16.04 -6.81
N ALA A 368 -17.40 -16.38 -8.00
CA ALA A 368 -18.83 -16.52 -8.25
C ALA A 368 -19.45 -17.69 -7.47
N GLN A 369 -18.77 -18.83 -7.40
CA GLN A 369 -19.25 -20.05 -6.74
C GLN A 369 -19.13 -19.97 -5.21
N GLN A 370 -18.07 -19.35 -4.70
CA GLN A 370 -17.74 -19.24 -3.28
C GLN A 370 -18.07 -17.84 -2.72
N ARG A 371 -19.10 -17.19 -3.25
CA ARG A 371 -19.48 -15.81 -2.89
C ARG A 371 -19.64 -15.59 -1.38
N ASN A 372 -20.24 -16.53 -0.66
CA ASN A 372 -20.39 -16.41 0.80
C ASN A 372 -19.02 -16.42 1.52
N GLN A 373 -18.06 -17.20 1.03
CA GLN A 373 -16.72 -17.27 1.62
C GLN A 373 -15.94 -15.98 1.34
N VAL A 374 -16.03 -15.44 0.12
CA VAL A 374 -15.43 -14.14 -0.22
C VAL A 374 -16.08 -13.02 0.61
N HIS A 375 -17.41 -12.99 0.71
CA HIS A 375 -18.10 -12.00 1.54
C HIS A 375 -17.77 -12.12 3.03
N LEU A 376 -17.50 -13.33 3.54
CA LEU A 376 -17.00 -13.52 4.90
C LEU A 376 -15.70 -12.73 5.09
N TYR A 377 -14.69 -12.92 4.22
CA TYR A 377 -13.43 -12.19 4.36
C TYR A 377 -13.58 -10.67 4.16
N MET A 378 -14.50 -10.22 3.29
CA MET A 378 -14.86 -8.80 3.21
C MET A 378 -15.45 -8.28 4.53
N TYR A 379 -16.34 -9.05 5.15
CA TYR A 379 -16.93 -8.73 6.45
C TYR A 379 -15.86 -8.69 7.55
N LEU A 380 -14.88 -9.59 7.54
CA LEU A 380 -13.78 -9.57 8.52
C LEU A 380 -12.90 -8.32 8.37
N GLN A 381 -12.61 -7.89 7.14
CA GLN A 381 -11.92 -6.62 6.90
C GLN A 381 -12.74 -5.42 7.43
N TRP A 382 -14.06 -5.42 7.21
CA TRP A 382 -14.94 -4.38 7.73
C TRP A 382 -14.99 -4.35 9.26
N ILE A 383 -15.05 -5.51 9.91
CA ILE A 383 -15.02 -5.60 11.38
C ILE A 383 -13.67 -5.11 11.93
N ALA A 384 -12.55 -5.49 11.31
CA ALA A 384 -11.23 -4.99 11.69
C ALA A 384 -11.15 -3.46 11.55
N ASP A 385 -11.64 -2.90 10.44
CA ASP A 385 -11.68 -1.47 10.18
C ASP A 385 -12.50 -0.72 11.25
N CYS A 386 -13.71 -1.21 11.55
CA CYS A 386 -14.56 -0.66 12.61
C CYS A 386 -13.86 -0.66 13.97
N GLN A 387 -13.18 -1.74 14.36
CA GLN A 387 -12.52 -1.81 15.66
C GLN A 387 -11.30 -0.89 15.77
N VAL A 388 -10.53 -0.71 14.69
CA VAL A 388 -9.45 0.29 14.63
C VAL A 388 -10.01 1.71 14.71
N HIS A 389 -11.10 1.98 13.96
CA HIS A 389 -11.78 3.27 14.00
C HIS A 389 -12.28 3.60 15.40
N GLU A 390 -12.92 2.65 16.10
CA GLU A 390 -13.36 2.80 17.48
C GLU A 390 -12.22 3.15 18.44
N ALA A 391 -11.04 2.55 18.26
CA ALA A 391 -9.87 2.85 19.07
C ALA A 391 -9.34 4.28 18.84
N GLN A 392 -9.32 4.75 17.59
CA GLN A 392 -8.97 6.14 17.27
C GLN A 392 -9.98 7.13 17.84
N VAL A 393 -11.28 6.89 17.65
CA VAL A 393 -12.35 7.76 18.18
C VAL A 393 -12.27 7.83 19.71
N LEU A 394 -12.01 6.71 20.37
CA LEU A 394 -11.80 6.68 21.81
C LEU A 394 -10.60 7.53 22.21
N ALA A 395 -9.48 7.41 21.51
CA ALA A 395 -8.26 8.18 21.79
C ALA A 395 -8.52 9.69 21.71
N GLU A 396 -9.15 10.15 20.63
CA GLU A 396 -9.53 11.55 20.41
C GLU A 396 -10.50 12.03 21.50
N SER A 397 -11.52 11.23 21.83
CA SER A 397 -12.50 11.55 22.88
C SER A 397 -11.87 11.69 24.27
N LYS A 398 -10.71 11.05 24.50
CA LYS A 398 -9.93 11.13 25.74
C LYS A 398 -8.87 12.23 25.72
N GLY A 399 -8.82 13.05 24.67
CA GLY A 399 -7.93 14.21 24.57
C GLY A 399 -6.53 13.88 24.10
N MET A 400 -6.28 12.68 23.56
CA MET A 400 -5.01 12.38 22.91
C MET A 400 -4.83 13.29 21.68
N SER A 401 -3.69 13.98 21.57
CA SER A 401 -3.45 14.89 20.45
C SER A 401 -3.20 14.17 19.12
N LEU A 402 -2.70 12.92 19.16
CA LEU A 402 -2.44 12.08 17.99
C LEU A 402 -3.36 10.86 17.94
N GLY A 403 -3.58 10.21 19.08
CA GLY A 403 -4.32 8.96 19.15
C GLY A 403 -3.49 7.78 18.66
N LEU A 404 -3.92 7.08 17.63
CA LEU A 404 -3.16 5.98 17.06
C LEU A 404 -2.00 6.51 16.20
N TYR A 405 -0.84 5.88 16.36
CA TYR A 405 0.34 6.06 15.53
C TYR A 405 0.60 4.75 14.78
N ARG A 406 0.23 4.71 13.50
CA ARG A 406 0.35 3.52 12.64
C ARG A 406 1.75 3.38 12.06
N ASP A 407 2.08 2.17 11.59
CA ASP A 407 3.35 1.85 10.94
C ASP A 407 3.15 1.22 9.56
N LEU A 408 3.70 1.85 8.53
CA LEU A 408 3.67 1.40 7.15
C LEU A 408 4.97 0.64 6.83
N ALA A 409 4.84 -0.65 6.53
CA ALA A 409 5.95 -1.49 6.12
C ALA A 409 6.44 -1.09 4.71
N VAL A 410 7.74 -1.28 4.46
CA VAL A 410 8.39 -0.88 3.20
C VAL A 410 7.84 -1.60 1.97
N GLY A 411 7.36 -2.85 2.12
CA GLY A 411 6.90 -3.68 1.00
C GLY A 411 5.87 -4.73 1.42
N VAL A 412 5.57 -5.63 0.49
CA VAL A 412 4.67 -6.78 0.66
C VAL A 412 5.44 -8.07 0.43
N ALA A 413 4.96 -9.19 0.97
CA ALA A 413 5.48 -10.50 0.60
C ALA A 413 5.26 -10.76 -0.90
N ASP A 414 6.18 -11.48 -1.53
CA ASP A 414 6.10 -11.87 -2.94
C ASP A 414 5.06 -12.96 -3.25
N SER A 415 4.27 -13.33 -2.24
CA SER A 415 3.25 -14.38 -2.28
C SER A 415 1.89 -13.93 -1.74
N GLY A 416 1.73 -12.63 -1.50
CA GLY A 416 0.54 -12.01 -0.93
C GLY A 416 -0.53 -11.63 -1.96
N ALA A 417 -1.70 -11.23 -1.46
CA ALA A 417 -2.82 -10.75 -2.26
C ALA A 417 -2.43 -9.54 -3.14
N GLU A 418 -1.58 -8.63 -2.64
CA GLU A 418 -1.14 -7.44 -3.39
C GLU A 418 -0.30 -7.82 -4.62
N THR A 419 0.55 -8.85 -4.50
CA THR A 419 1.35 -9.38 -5.63
C THR A 419 0.56 -10.29 -6.56
N TRP A 420 -0.41 -11.03 -6.03
CA TRP A 420 -1.26 -11.95 -6.78
C TRP A 420 -2.17 -11.25 -7.79
N ALA A 421 -2.62 -10.05 -7.43
CA ALA A 421 -3.48 -9.20 -8.24
C ALA A 421 -2.73 -7.96 -8.76
N ASP A 422 -1.40 -7.98 -8.80
CA ASP A 422 -0.62 -6.89 -9.34
C ASP A 422 -0.69 -6.87 -10.87
N GLU A 423 -0.91 -5.67 -11.42
CA GLU A 423 -0.97 -5.41 -12.87
C GLU A 423 0.28 -4.65 -13.35
N GLY A 424 1.45 -4.95 -12.78
CA GLY A 424 2.73 -4.36 -13.16
C GLY A 424 3.14 -3.14 -12.33
N ASN A 425 2.54 -2.92 -11.16
CA ASN A 425 3.02 -1.90 -10.21
C ASN A 425 4.23 -2.39 -9.43
N LEU A 426 4.49 -3.69 -9.40
CA LEU A 426 5.61 -4.31 -8.68
C LEU A 426 6.59 -4.98 -9.65
N VAL A 427 7.88 -4.94 -9.31
CA VAL A 427 8.94 -5.66 -10.04
C VAL A 427 9.19 -6.99 -9.34
N GLN A 428 8.51 -8.05 -9.78
CA GLN A 428 8.37 -9.30 -9.01
C GLN A 428 9.61 -10.20 -9.01
N ASP A 429 10.52 -10.03 -9.97
CA ASP A 429 11.80 -10.74 -10.09
C ASP A 429 12.96 -10.06 -9.34
N VAL A 430 12.66 -8.97 -8.62
CA VAL A 430 13.62 -8.22 -7.79
C VAL A 430 13.15 -8.22 -6.34
N SER A 431 14.10 -8.12 -5.42
CA SER A 431 13.84 -7.95 -4.00
C SER A 431 14.45 -6.67 -3.43
N ILE A 432 13.73 -6.01 -2.53
CA ILE A 432 14.25 -4.94 -1.69
C ILE A 432 15.17 -5.54 -0.63
N GLY A 433 16.27 -4.86 -0.35
CA GLY A 433 17.15 -5.19 0.74
C GLY A 433 17.91 -4.00 1.30
N ALA A 434 19.06 -4.30 1.87
CA ALA A 434 20.07 -3.33 2.27
C ALA A 434 21.46 -3.83 1.85
N PRO A 435 22.36 -2.92 1.42
CA PRO A 435 23.75 -3.30 1.17
C PRO A 435 24.42 -3.75 2.48
N PRO A 436 25.58 -4.42 2.40
CA PRO A 436 26.42 -4.72 3.56
C PRO A 436 26.66 -3.50 4.45
N ASP A 437 26.46 -3.68 5.75
CA ASP A 437 26.74 -2.65 6.76
C ASP A 437 27.57 -3.19 7.94
N ILE A 438 27.92 -2.30 8.87
CA ILE A 438 28.82 -2.61 9.99
C ILE A 438 28.24 -3.69 10.92
N LEU A 439 26.93 -3.71 11.14
CA LEU A 439 26.24 -4.66 12.03
C LEU A 439 25.70 -5.88 11.26
N GLY A 440 25.38 -5.71 9.99
CA GLY A 440 24.95 -6.73 9.03
C GLY A 440 25.94 -6.82 7.86
N PRO A 441 27.12 -7.43 8.06
CA PRO A 441 28.21 -7.42 7.06
C PRO A 441 27.91 -8.21 5.78
N LEU A 442 26.84 -9.02 5.76
CA LEU A 442 26.37 -9.72 4.55
C LEU A 442 25.32 -8.91 3.76
N GLY A 443 24.89 -7.78 4.29
CA GLY A 443 23.69 -7.09 3.82
C GLY A 443 22.43 -7.85 4.20
N GLN A 444 21.31 -7.43 3.64
CA GLN A 444 20.00 -8.02 3.94
C GLN A 444 19.20 -8.13 2.64
N ASN A 445 18.53 -9.26 2.45
CA ASN A 445 17.51 -9.44 1.44
C ASN A 445 16.18 -9.63 2.18
N TRP A 446 15.20 -8.75 1.93
CA TRP A 446 13.93 -8.76 2.66
C TRP A 446 12.82 -9.55 1.97
N GLY A 447 13.05 -10.05 0.75
CA GLY A 447 12.06 -10.86 0.02
C GLY A 447 10.84 -10.05 -0.46
N LEU A 448 10.95 -8.73 -0.60
CA LEU A 448 9.83 -7.85 -0.94
C LEU A 448 10.01 -7.27 -2.34
N PRO A 449 9.07 -7.41 -3.29
CA PRO A 449 9.20 -6.79 -4.60
C PRO A 449 9.01 -5.26 -4.50
N PRO A 450 9.87 -4.46 -5.14
CA PRO A 450 9.74 -3.00 -5.13
C PRO A 450 8.64 -2.51 -6.06
N LEU A 451 8.11 -1.32 -5.76
CA LEU A 451 7.25 -0.60 -6.71
C LEU A 451 8.05 -0.23 -7.96
N ASN A 452 7.44 -0.41 -9.13
CA ASN A 452 8.02 -0.01 -10.41
C ASN A 452 7.97 1.52 -10.56
N PRO A 453 9.11 2.23 -10.58
CA PRO A 453 9.14 3.69 -10.63
C PRO A 453 8.56 4.25 -11.93
N GLU A 454 8.70 3.53 -13.06
CA GLU A 454 8.14 3.95 -14.34
C GLU A 454 6.62 3.81 -14.34
N THR A 455 6.09 2.67 -13.85
CA THR A 455 4.64 2.47 -13.72
C THR A 455 4.02 3.50 -12.77
N LEU A 456 4.67 3.80 -11.64
CA LEU A 456 4.22 4.84 -10.72
C LEU A 456 4.08 6.19 -11.42
N GLN A 457 5.07 6.62 -12.19
CA GLN A 457 4.96 7.89 -12.93
C GLN A 457 3.87 7.83 -14.01
N ALA A 458 3.83 6.75 -14.79
CA ALA A 458 2.87 6.57 -15.87
C ALA A 458 1.40 6.57 -15.39
N THR A 459 1.16 6.09 -14.17
CA THR A 459 -0.16 6.01 -13.54
C THR A 459 -0.48 7.18 -12.62
N GLY A 460 0.38 8.22 -12.57
CA GLY A 460 0.16 9.38 -11.70
C GLY A 460 0.27 9.06 -10.21
N TYR A 461 1.13 8.10 -9.85
CA TYR A 461 1.42 7.61 -8.51
C TYR A 461 0.23 6.95 -7.80
N ASP A 462 -0.78 6.51 -8.55
CA ASP A 462 -2.05 5.99 -8.01
C ASP A 462 -1.87 4.89 -6.96
N ALA A 463 -1.00 3.91 -7.22
CA ALA A 463 -0.70 2.83 -6.26
C ALA A 463 -0.16 3.37 -4.92
N TYR A 464 0.74 4.34 -4.96
CA TYR A 464 1.33 4.96 -3.77
C TYR A 464 0.32 5.87 -3.03
N ILE A 465 -0.52 6.61 -3.77
CA ILE A 465 -1.60 7.42 -3.21
C ILE A 465 -2.60 6.54 -2.46
N LYS A 466 -3.05 5.43 -3.08
CA LYS A 466 -3.97 4.46 -2.47
C LYS A 466 -3.36 3.82 -1.22
N LEU A 467 -2.06 3.52 -1.25
CA LEU A 467 -1.32 3.01 -0.10
C LEU A 467 -1.35 3.98 1.09
N LEU A 468 -1.04 5.27 0.85
CA LEU A 468 -1.07 6.29 1.90
C LEU A 468 -2.48 6.53 2.42
N ARG A 469 -3.50 6.61 1.54
CA ARG A 469 -4.91 6.76 1.95
C ARG A 469 -5.35 5.64 2.89
N ALA A 470 -5.05 4.38 2.58
CA ALA A 470 -5.38 3.24 3.44
C ALA A 470 -4.65 3.27 4.80
N ASN A 471 -3.43 3.84 4.84
CA ASN A 471 -2.60 3.84 6.04
C ASN A 471 -2.72 5.08 6.91
N MET A 472 -3.27 6.19 6.38
CA MET A 472 -3.56 7.41 7.13
C MET A 472 -4.99 7.44 7.68
N GLN A 473 -5.84 6.47 7.32
CA GLN A 473 -7.15 6.28 7.94
C GLN A 473 -7.00 5.84 9.41
N HIS A 474 -7.88 6.38 10.26
CA HIS A 474 -8.03 6.02 11.67
C HIS A 474 -6.75 6.19 12.50
N CYS A 475 -5.95 7.22 12.22
CA CYS A 475 -4.74 7.54 13.00
C CYS A 475 -4.42 9.03 12.91
N GLY A 476 -3.65 9.54 13.88
CA GLY A 476 -3.12 10.92 13.84
C GLY A 476 -1.64 11.01 13.44
N ALA A 477 -0.96 9.87 13.28
CA ALA A 477 0.41 9.80 12.76
C ALA A 477 0.66 8.49 12.02
N LEU A 478 1.55 8.55 11.03
CA LEU A 478 2.03 7.40 10.26
C LEU A 478 3.56 7.35 10.29
N ARG A 479 4.13 6.22 10.72
CA ARG A 479 5.54 5.87 10.51
C ARG A 479 5.67 5.34 9.09
N ILE A 480 6.62 5.89 8.33
CA ILE A 480 7.03 5.30 7.06
C ILE A 480 8.33 4.55 7.35
N ASP A 481 8.24 3.22 7.40
CA ASP A 481 9.42 2.39 7.58
C ASP A 481 10.36 2.55 6.39
N HIS A 482 11.66 2.56 6.67
CA HIS A 482 12.70 2.79 5.66
C HIS A 482 12.39 4.00 4.74
N VAL A 483 12.14 5.19 5.32
CA VAL A 483 11.78 6.42 4.59
C VAL A 483 12.75 6.80 3.46
N LEU A 484 13.99 6.31 3.50
CA LEU A 484 14.95 6.45 2.40
C LEU A 484 14.43 5.88 1.08
N GLY A 485 13.50 4.93 1.13
CA GLY A 485 12.78 4.37 -0.03
C GLY A 485 12.03 5.40 -0.87
N LEU A 486 11.74 6.60 -0.33
CA LEU A 486 11.18 7.71 -1.09
C LEU A 486 12.21 8.39 -2.01
N LEU A 487 13.50 8.18 -1.75
CA LEU A 487 14.60 8.66 -2.56
C LEU A 487 15.20 7.53 -3.41
N ARG A 488 15.50 6.38 -2.78
CA ARG A 488 16.13 5.22 -3.40
C ARG A 488 15.90 3.94 -2.60
N LEU A 489 15.92 2.80 -3.29
CA LEU A 489 15.89 1.47 -2.68
C LEU A 489 17.09 0.65 -3.14
N TRP A 490 17.57 -0.26 -2.30
CA TRP A 490 18.56 -1.25 -2.69
C TRP A 490 17.85 -2.47 -3.28
N TRP A 491 18.03 -2.68 -4.58
CA TRP A 491 17.40 -3.75 -5.35
C TRP A 491 18.39 -4.90 -5.54
N ILE A 492 17.94 -6.12 -5.24
CA ILE A 492 18.68 -7.37 -5.35
C ILE A 492 17.93 -8.26 -6.35
N PRO A 493 18.53 -8.67 -7.48
CA PRO A 493 17.97 -9.70 -8.35
C PRO A 493 17.56 -10.95 -7.57
N LYS A 494 16.41 -11.57 -7.87
CA LYS A 494 16.02 -12.82 -7.20
C LYS A 494 16.94 -13.98 -7.62
N GLY A 495 17.28 -14.82 -6.64
CA GLY A 495 18.29 -15.89 -6.76
C GLY A 495 19.49 -15.60 -5.88
#